data_AF-A0A6N4T2U3-F1
#
_entry.id   AF-A0A6N4T2U3-F1
#
_cell.length_a   1.000
_cell.length_b   1.000
_cell.length_c   1.000
_cell.angle_alpha   90.00
_cell.angle_beta   90.00
_cell.angle_gamma   90.00
#
_symmetry.space_group_name_H-M   'P 1'
#
loop_
_entity.id
_entity.type
_entity.pdbx_description
1 polymer ?
#
loop_
_entity_poly.entity_id
_entity_poly.type
_entity_poly.pdbx_seq_one_letter_code
_entity_poly.pdbx_strand_id
1 'polypeptide(L)'
;MALDLDQLVADMQAAASGVLQADVTTLRGFTQQQLKAIAQQAGLVSTGILTKQITPETQQFFLDGLEDMALSFAKTLRGLLMVTIEKVWNAVVGVLWSAISKATNLVLSVPVMNS
;
A
#
# COMPACT_ATOMS: atom_id res chain seq x y z
N MET A 1 -2.07 -12.09 -36.48
CA MET A 1 -2.19 -13.36 -35.73
C MET A 1 -3.37 -13.21 -34.79
N ALA A 2 -4.23 -14.22 -34.67
CA ALA A 2 -5.35 -14.17 -33.74
C ALA A 2 -4.85 -14.11 -32.29
N LEU A 3 -5.58 -13.40 -31.43
CA LEU A 3 -5.23 -13.21 -30.02
C LEU A 3 -5.61 -14.48 -29.25
N ASP A 4 -4.63 -15.09 -28.58
CA ASP A 4 -4.89 -16.20 -27.66
C ASP A 4 -5.39 -15.62 -26.33
N LEU A 5 -6.67 -15.86 -26.04
CA LEU A 5 -7.34 -15.29 -24.87
C LEU A 5 -6.88 -15.95 -23.57
N ASP A 6 -6.56 -17.24 -23.59
CA ASP A 6 -6.11 -17.96 -22.40
C ASP A 6 -4.71 -17.49 -22.00
N GLN A 7 -3.82 -17.33 -22.99
CA GLN A 7 -2.50 -16.76 -22.75
C GLN A 7 -2.59 -15.31 -22.27
N LEU A 8 -3.48 -14.49 -22.85
CA LEU A 8 -3.65 -13.10 -22.42
C LEU A 8 -4.11 -13.00 -20.97
N VAL A 9 -5.05 -13.86 -20.55
CA VAL A 9 -5.49 -13.93 -19.14
C VAL A 9 -4.33 -14.32 -18.24
N ALA A 10 -3.54 -15.33 -18.61
CA ALA A 10 -2.37 -15.76 -17.85
C ALA A 10 -1.33 -14.64 -17.71
N ASP A 11 -1.05 -13.91 -18.78
CA ASP A 11 -0.09 -12.80 -18.79
C ASP A 11 -0.55 -11.64 -17.89
N MET A 12 -1.84 -11.28 -17.93
CA MET A 12 -2.41 -10.25 -17.04
C MET A 12 -2.34 -10.68 -15.57
N GLN A 13 -2.66 -11.94 -15.27
CA GLN A 13 -2.57 -12.49 -13.92
C GLN A 13 -1.14 -12.47 -13.39
N ALA A 14 -0.17 -12.87 -14.23
CA ALA A 14 1.25 -12.85 -13.89
C ALA A 14 1.74 -11.42 -13.61
N ALA A 15 1.38 -10.46 -14.47
CA ALA A 15 1.75 -9.06 -14.31
C ALA A 15 1.17 -8.44 -13.02
N ALA A 16 -0.12 -8.66 -12.75
CA ALA A 16 -0.76 -8.18 -11.51
C ALA A 16 -0.15 -8.83 -10.26
N SER A 17 0.07 -10.15 -10.29
CA SER A 17 0.64 -10.90 -9.16
C SER A 17 2.07 -10.47 -8.84
N GLY A 18 2.89 -10.19 -9.88
CA GLY A 18 4.25 -9.70 -9.70
C GLY A 18 4.31 -8.36 -8.96
N VAL A 19 3.42 -7.43 -9.29
CA VAL A 19 3.30 -6.15 -8.57
C VAL A 19 2.86 -6.36 -7.13
N LEU A 20 1.79 -7.14 -6.92
CA LEU A 20 1.24 -7.38 -5.59
C LEU A 20 2.26 -8.02 -4.65
N GLN A 21 3.04 -9.00 -5.14
CA GLN A 21 4.01 -9.71 -4.30
C GLN A 21 5.16 -8.80 -3.83
N ALA A 22 5.63 -7.90 -4.69
CA ALA A 22 6.63 -6.91 -4.32
C ALA A 22 6.10 -5.93 -3.26
N ASP A 23 4.90 -5.37 -3.48
CA ASP A 23 4.34 -4.35 -2.60
C ASP A 23 3.84 -4.94 -1.27
N VAL A 24 3.37 -6.19 -1.22
CA VAL A 24 3.02 -6.89 0.04
C VAL A 24 4.21 -6.97 0.99
N THR A 25 5.42 -7.17 0.48
CA THR A 25 6.63 -7.24 1.32
C THR A 25 6.94 -5.87 1.95
N THR A 26 6.87 -4.82 1.14
CA THR A 26 7.06 -3.43 1.58
C THR A 26 6.00 -3.02 2.62
N LEU A 27 4.73 -3.29 2.33
CA LEU A 27 3.61 -3.01 3.22
C LEU A 27 3.76 -3.74 4.55
N ARG A 28 4.14 -5.02 4.54
CA ARG A 28 4.37 -5.80 5.76
C ARG A 28 5.45 -5.18 6.64
N GLY A 29 6.58 -4.80 6.04
CA GLY A 29 7.69 -4.16 6.76
C GLY A 29 7.27 -2.84 7.41
N PHE A 30 6.60 -1.98 6.64
CA PHE A 30 6.06 -0.71 7.14
C PHE A 30 5.07 -0.93 8.30
N THR A 31 4.08 -1.81 8.12
CA THR A 31 3.07 -2.09 9.13
C THR A 31 3.67 -2.59 10.42
N GLN A 32 4.60 -3.54 10.34
CA GLN A 32 5.26 -4.09 11.53
C GLN A 32 6.05 -3.01 12.29
N GLN A 33 6.78 -2.15 11.58
CA GLN A 33 7.58 -1.09 12.20
C GLN A 33 6.71 -0.03 12.88
N GLN A 34 5.69 0.50 12.18
CA GLN A 34 4.82 1.56 12.71
C GLN A 34 3.97 1.07 13.88
N LEU A 35 3.35 -0.12 13.78
CA LEU A 35 2.56 -0.65 14.87
C LEU A 35 3.42 -0.94 16.11
N LYS A 36 4.66 -1.39 15.93
CA LYS A 36 5.60 -1.58 17.05
C LYS A 36 5.93 -0.25 17.73
N ALA A 37 6.15 0.83 16.97
CA ALA A 37 6.42 2.15 17.52
C ALA A 37 5.21 2.70 18.30
N ILE A 38 4.00 2.57 17.75
CA ILE A 38 2.75 2.95 18.43
C ILE A 38 2.58 2.16 19.73
N ALA A 39 2.81 0.84 19.70
CA ALA A 39 2.72 0.00 20.89
C ALA A 39 3.76 0.39 21.96
N GLN A 40 4.99 0.71 21.55
CA GLN A 40 6.03 1.20 22.46
C GLN A 40 5.61 2.53 23.10
N GLN A 41 5.09 3.47 22.31
CA GLN A 41 4.61 4.75 22.83
C GLN A 41 3.44 4.55 23.80
N ALA A 42 2.50 3.66 23.50
CA ALA A 42 1.41 3.32 24.40
C ALA A 42 1.92 2.74 25.74
N GLY A 43 2.97 1.91 25.70
CA GLY A 43 3.63 1.40 26.91
C GLY A 43 4.29 2.50 27.75
N LEU A 44 4.91 3.49 27.11
CA LEU A 44 5.47 4.66 27.79
C LEU A 44 4.38 5.51 28.45
N VAL A 45 3.29 5.78 27.73
CA VAL A 45 2.14 6.52 28.27
C VAL A 45 1.51 5.78 29.45
N SER A 46 1.30 4.46 29.32
CA SER A 46 0.77 3.63 30.41
C SER A 46 1.66 3.67 31.66
N THR A 47 2.98 3.56 31.48
CA THR A 47 3.94 3.64 32.58
C THR A 47 3.94 5.03 33.21
N GLY A 48 3.86 6.09 32.40
CA GLY A 48 3.78 7.47 32.89
C GLY A 48 2.54 7.72 33.74
N ILE A 49 1.39 7.17 33.37
CA ILE A 49 0.15 7.23 34.15
C ILE A 49 0.31 6.47 35.48
N LEU A 50 0.79 5.21 35.44
CA LEU A 50 0.96 4.38 36.65
C LEU A 50 1.94 4.99 37.66
N THR A 51 2.99 5.64 37.18
CA THR A 51 4.02 6.29 38.00
C THR A 51 3.65 7.73 38.39
N LYS A 52 2.48 8.22 37.98
CA LYS A 52 2.00 9.61 38.18
C LYS A 52 2.90 10.69 37.56
N GLN A 53 3.77 10.32 36.62
CA GLN A 53 4.52 11.28 35.81
C GLN A 53 3.63 11.97 34.77
N ILE A 54 2.65 11.22 34.24
CA ILE A 54 1.52 11.77 33.50
C ILE A 54 0.39 11.95 34.50
N THR A 55 0.01 13.21 34.73
CA THR A 55 -1.02 13.59 35.69
C THR A 55 -2.41 13.53 35.05
N PRO A 56 -3.50 13.53 35.85
CA PRO A 56 -4.86 13.55 35.31
C PRO A 56 -5.12 14.71 34.35
N GLU A 57 -4.50 15.87 34.58
CA GLU A 57 -4.66 17.07 33.74
C GLU A 57 -4.00 16.92 32.37
N THR A 58 -2.94 16.11 32.25
CA THR A 58 -2.18 15.92 31.01
C THR A 58 -2.47 14.59 30.32
N GLN A 59 -3.16 13.67 30.99
CA GLN A 59 -3.46 12.34 30.49
C GLN A 59 -4.13 12.37 29.11
N GLN A 60 -5.16 13.20 28.92
CA GLN A 60 -5.88 13.26 27.66
C GLN A 60 -4.98 13.68 26.49
N PHE A 61 -4.09 14.66 26.71
CA PHE A 61 -3.13 15.10 25.69
C PHE A 61 -2.24 13.95 25.18
N PHE A 62 -1.78 13.07 26.07
CA PHE A 62 -0.99 11.91 25.66
C PHE A 62 -1.82 10.82 24.96
N LEU A 63 -3.09 10.66 25.33
CA LEU A 63 -4.00 9.73 24.68
C LEU A 63 -4.37 10.23 23.27
N ASP A 64 -4.65 11.51 23.10
CA ASP A 64 -4.88 12.15 21.80
C ASP A 64 -3.66 11.96 20.88
N GLY A 65 -2.44 12.09 21.42
CA GLY A 65 -1.21 11.81 20.69
C GLY A 65 -1.12 10.36 20.17
N LEU A 66 -1.59 9.36 20.94
CA LEU A 66 -1.65 7.97 20.47
C LEU A 66 -2.70 7.79 19.36
N GLU A 67 -3.83 8.47 19.47
CA GLU A 67 -4.87 8.48 18.43
C GLU A 67 -4.32 9.09 17.12
N ASP A 68 -3.62 10.21 17.21
CA ASP A 68 -2.97 10.86 16.06
C ASP A 68 -1.93 9.96 15.38
N MET A 69 -1.15 9.20 16.16
CA MET A 69 -0.21 8.22 15.60
C MET A 69 -0.94 7.09 14.87
N ALA A 70 -2.04 6.57 15.43
CA ALA A 70 -2.85 5.55 14.78
C ALA A 70 -3.50 6.06 13.48
N LEU A 71 -4.03 7.29 13.51
CA LEU A 71 -4.59 7.95 12.32
C LEU A 71 -3.52 8.16 11.24
N SER A 72 -2.33 8.59 11.63
CA SER A 72 -1.20 8.79 10.72
C SER A 72 -0.79 7.47 10.05
N PHE A 73 -0.70 6.39 10.83
CA PHE A 73 -0.47 5.05 10.30
C PHE A 73 -1.52 4.66 9.24
N ALA A 74 -2.81 4.86 9.53
CA ALA A 74 -3.89 4.54 8.58
C ALA A 74 -3.80 5.36 7.29
N LYS A 75 -3.51 6.67 7.39
CA LYS A 75 -3.32 7.56 6.24
C LYS A 75 -2.15 7.12 5.36
N THR A 76 -1.01 6.80 5.97
CA THR A 76 0.16 6.32 5.21
C THR A 76 -0.10 4.96 4.56
N LEU A 77 -0.75 4.03 5.28
CA LEU A 77 -1.13 2.74 4.72
C LEU A 77 -2.04 2.91 3.49
N ARG A 78 -3.03 3.81 3.56
CA ARG A 78 -3.87 4.15 2.40
C ARG A 78 -3.05 4.66 1.22
N GLY A 79 -2.09 5.55 1.45
CA GLY A 79 -1.22 6.06 0.40
C GLY A 79 -0.40 4.97 -0.29
N LEU A 80 0.18 4.05 0.49
CA LEU A 80 0.94 2.91 -0.05
C LEU A 80 0.05 1.96 -0.87
N LEU A 81 -1.19 1.73 -0.44
CA LEU A 81 -2.16 0.91 -1.18
C LEU A 81 -2.59 1.57 -2.49
N MET A 82 -2.75 2.89 -2.52
CA MET A 82 -3.08 3.63 -3.74
C MET A 82 -2.00 3.43 -4.82
N VAL A 83 -0.74 3.58 -4.43
CA VAL A 83 0.41 3.31 -5.31
C VAL A 83 0.42 1.86 -5.81
N THR A 84 0.06 0.90 -4.96
CA THR A 84 -0.03 -0.52 -5.37
C THR A 84 -1.11 -0.70 -6.44
N ILE A 85 -2.28 -0.08 -6.26
CA ILE A 85 -3.38 -0.11 -7.23
C ILE A 85 -2.95 0.48 -8.58
N GLU A 86 -2.28 1.63 -8.57
CA GLU A 86 -1.75 2.27 -9.78
C GLU A 86 -0.79 1.37 -10.55
N LYS A 87 0.16 0.74 -9.84
CA LYS A 87 1.11 -0.17 -10.47
C LYS A 87 0.43 -1.40 -11.06
N VAL A 88 -0.56 -1.98 -10.36
CA VAL A 88 -1.32 -3.13 -10.88
C VAL A 88 -2.06 -2.73 -12.14
N TRP A 89 -2.73 -1.57 -12.13
CA TRP A 89 -3.42 -1.04 -13.30
C TRP A 89 -2.47 -0.87 -14.48
N ASN A 90 -1.35 -0.18 -14.26
CA ASN A 90 -0.34 0.07 -15.29
C ASN A 90 0.25 -1.24 -15.86
N ALA A 91 0.48 -2.24 -15.02
CA ALA A 91 0.97 -3.55 -15.44
C ALA A 91 -0.04 -4.29 -16.33
N VAL A 92 -1.32 -4.34 -15.92
CA VAL A 92 -2.38 -5.02 -16.68
C VAL A 92 -2.65 -4.31 -18.00
N VAL A 93 -2.78 -2.98 -17.99
CA VAL A 93 -2.96 -2.17 -19.21
C VAL A 93 -1.78 -2.33 -20.16
N GLY A 94 -0.55 -2.37 -19.63
CA GLY A 94 0.65 -2.62 -20.43
C GLY A 94 0.60 -3.96 -21.16
N VAL A 95 0.16 -5.04 -20.49
CA VAL A 95 -0.04 -6.36 -21.12
C VAL A 95 -1.08 -6.29 -22.22
N LEU A 96 -2.25 -5.71 -21.94
CA LEU A 96 -3.35 -5.56 -22.90
C LEU A 96 -2.90 -4.80 -24.16
N TRP A 97 -2.29 -3.62 -23.99
CA TRP A 97 -1.85 -2.80 -25.11
C TRP A 97 -0.75 -3.47 -25.93
N SER A 98 0.18 -4.18 -25.26
CA SER A 98 1.22 -4.94 -25.95
C SER A 98 0.63 -6.04 -26.82
N ALA A 99 -0.34 -6.79 -26.29
CA ALA A 99 -1.02 -7.85 -27.02
C ALA A 99 -1.79 -7.34 -28.23
N ILE A 100 -2.55 -6.24 -28.07
CA ILE A 100 -3.30 -5.62 -29.18
C ILE A 100 -2.33 -5.07 -30.24
N SER A 101 -1.25 -4.39 -29.82
CA SER A 101 -0.24 -3.84 -30.74
C SER A 101 0.39 -4.95 -31.59
N LYS A 102 0.74 -6.10 -30.98
CA LYS A 102 1.27 -7.28 -31.69
C LYS A 102 0.25 -7.89 -32.65
N ALA A 103 -1.02 -8.00 -32.23
CA ALA A 103 -2.06 -8.62 -33.05
C ALA A 103 -2.43 -7.77 -34.27
N THR A 104 -2.42 -6.45 -34.12
CA THR A 104 -2.84 -5.47 -35.14
C THR A 104 -1.68 -4.89 -35.95
N ASN A 105 -0.43 -5.10 -35.50
CA ASN A 105 0.77 -4.46 -36.03
C ASN A 105 0.72 -2.92 -35.98
N LEU A 106 -0.03 -2.38 -35.01
CA LEU A 106 -0.13 -0.94 -34.73
C LEU A 106 0.75 -0.58 -33.54
N VAL A 107 1.35 0.61 -33.58
CA VAL A 107 2.03 1.19 -32.42
C VAL A 107 0.99 1.96 -31.59
N LEU A 108 0.60 1.40 -30.45
CA LEU A 108 -0.35 2.04 -29.54
C LEU A 108 0.38 2.74 -28.39
N SER A 109 -0.02 3.97 -28.09
CA SER A 109 0.42 4.68 -26.89
C SER A 109 -0.24 4.05 -25.65
N VAL A 110 0.58 3.51 -24.74
CA VAL A 110 0.10 2.90 -23.51
C VAL A 110 -0.29 3.98 -22.51
N PRO A 111 -1.53 4.00 -22.00
CA PRO A 111 -1.92 4.95 -20.96
C PRO A 111 -1.22 4.62 -19.65
N VAL A 112 -0.87 5.67 -18.88
CA VAL A 112 -0.20 5.55 -17.59
C VAL A 112 -1.04 6.28 -16.54
N MET A 113 -1.39 5.58 -15.47
CA MET A 113 -1.98 6.16 -14.27
C MET A 113 -0.85 6.69 -13.37
N ASN A 114 -0.86 8.00 -13.12
CA ASN A 114 -0.02 8.68 -12.14
C ASN A 114 -0.96 9.45 -11.22
N SER A 115 -1.14 8.95 -10.00
CA SER A 115 -2.04 9.53 -9.01
C SER A 115 -1.38 10.61 -8.16
#